data_AF-A0A7C6TNR0-F1
#
_entry.id   AF-A0A7C6TNR0-F1
#
_cell.length_a   1.000
_cell.length_b   1.000
_cell.length_c   1.000
_cell.angle_alpha   90.00
_cell.angle_beta   90.00
_cell.angle_gamma   90.00
#
_symmetry.space_group_name_H-M   'P 1'
#
loop_
_entity.id
_entity.type
_entity.pdbx_description
1 polymer ?
#
loop_
_entity_poly.entity_id
_entity_poly.type
_entity_poly.pdbx_seq_one_letter_code
_entity_poly.pdbx_strand_id
1 'polypeptide(L)'
;MDKSIVKTKSLEYTKKLVLIGMFAATIIGGKFALMALPNIEVVTLFIILFTYVFGLGIGLSATLIFCVVEMFIFPMGSWVISYFIHWPLVSIMAFLFSKIISKNRAIFPAIFAFVITLLFGVLTSFVDTLVYTTPDLYLKMFGAMYVKGIPFFLTHIVSNTLVVGFAFLPLSKMLEKLKEHFLPQKNDTETKIDNLKTDAETKINNKKTAE
;
A
#
# COMPACT_ATOMS: atom_id res chain seq x y z
N MET A 1 -3.82 -28.34 21.79
CA MET A 1 -3.43 -26.96 21.41
C MET A 1 -3.94 -26.04 22.49
N ASP A 2 -3.05 -25.33 23.19
CA ASP A 2 -3.43 -24.46 24.31
C ASP A 2 -4.32 -23.30 23.84
N LYS A 3 -5.44 -23.11 24.54
CA LYS A 3 -6.42 -22.05 24.27
C LYS A 3 -5.81 -20.66 24.45
N SER A 4 -4.77 -20.50 25.28
CA SER A 4 -4.12 -19.22 25.51
C SER A 4 -3.30 -18.74 24.29
N ILE A 5 -2.58 -19.67 23.65
CA ILE A 5 -1.80 -19.41 22.42
C ILE A 5 -2.73 -19.09 21.24
N VAL A 6 -3.83 -19.85 21.10
CA VAL A 6 -4.84 -19.61 20.05
C VAL A 6 -5.48 -18.22 20.20
N LYS A 7 -5.82 -17.81 21.44
CA LYS A 7 -6.44 -16.52 21.73
C LYS A 7 -5.50 -15.33 21.49
N THR A 8 -4.20 -15.52 21.67
CA THR A 8 -3.18 -14.47 21.46
C THR A 8 -2.95 -14.24 19.96
N LYS A 9 -2.81 -15.32 19.18
CA LYS A 9 -2.68 -15.22 17.72
C LYS A 9 -3.93 -14.65 17.08
N SER A 10 -5.12 -15.07 17.50
CA SER A 10 -6.38 -14.54 16.94
C SER A 10 -6.52 -13.03 17.16
N LEU A 11 -6.16 -12.52 18.35
CA LEU A 11 -6.19 -11.09 18.65
C LEU A 11 -5.25 -10.29 17.73
N GLU A 12 -4.04 -10.80 17.46
CA GLU A 12 -3.10 -10.15 16.54
C GLU A 12 -3.66 -10.08 15.12
N TYR A 13 -4.25 -11.17 14.61
CA TYR A 13 -4.90 -11.17 13.30
C TYR A 13 -6.07 -10.20 13.23
N THR A 14 -6.92 -10.15 14.26
CA THR A 14 -8.02 -9.20 14.33
C THR A 14 -7.51 -7.76 14.27
N LYS A 15 -6.46 -7.41 15.03
CA LYS A 15 -5.86 -6.07 14.98
C LYS A 15 -5.34 -5.71 13.58
N LYS A 16 -4.65 -6.64 12.92
CA LYS A 16 -4.16 -6.44 11.53
C LYS A 16 -5.31 -6.23 10.56
N LEU A 17 -6.37 -7.03 10.66
CA LEU A 17 -7.55 -6.93 9.80
C LEU A 17 -8.25 -5.58 9.96
N VAL A 18 -8.43 -5.12 11.20
CA VAL A 18 -9.01 -3.80 11.49
C VAL A 18 -8.14 -2.69 10.91
N LEU A 19 -6.81 -2.74 11.07
CA LEU A 19 -5.90 -1.77 10.48
C LEU A 19 -5.98 -1.74 8.95
N ILE A 20 -6.06 -2.91 8.31
CA ILE A 20 -6.22 -3.01 6.86
C ILE A 20 -7.50 -2.29 6.41
N GLY A 21 -8.63 -2.54 7.10
CA GLY A 21 -9.90 -1.88 6.81
C GLY A 21 -9.85 -0.36 7.02
N MET A 22 -9.26 0.10 8.13
CA MET A 22 -9.10 1.52 8.43
C MET A 22 -8.20 2.23 7.41
N PHE A 23 -7.10 1.61 7.00
CA PHE A 23 -6.20 2.17 6.01
C PHE A 23 -6.82 2.21 4.62
N ALA A 24 -7.54 1.16 4.21
CA ALA A 24 -8.30 1.20 2.97
C ALA A 24 -9.32 2.34 2.97
N ALA A 25 -10.10 2.48 4.06
CA ALA A 25 -11.07 3.57 4.22
C ALA A 25 -10.39 4.95 4.20
N THR A 26 -9.20 5.08 4.78
CA THR A 26 -8.43 6.34 4.78
C THR A 26 -7.92 6.68 3.37
N ILE A 27 -7.45 5.69 2.60
CA ILE A 27 -7.04 5.89 1.20
C ILE A 27 -8.23 6.37 0.37
N ILE A 28 -9.36 5.68 0.46
CA ILE A 28 -10.60 6.02 -0.25
C ILE A 28 -11.06 7.43 0.16
N GLY A 29 -11.22 7.66 1.46
CA GLY A 29 -11.66 8.96 1.99
C GLY A 29 -10.74 10.11 1.59
N GLY A 30 -9.42 9.88 1.56
CA GLY A 30 -8.44 10.85 1.08
C GLY A 30 -8.60 11.18 -0.40
N LYS A 31 -8.82 10.18 -1.25
CA LYS A 31 -9.11 10.40 -2.67
C LYS A 31 -10.39 11.22 -2.85
N PHE A 32 -11.43 10.88 -2.10
CA PHE A 32 -12.72 11.58 -2.14
C PHE A 32 -12.61 13.03 -1.67
N ALA A 33 -11.85 13.29 -0.61
CA ALA A 33 -11.64 14.63 -0.09
C ALA A 33 -10.98 15.58 -1.11
N LEU A 34 -10.19 15.03 -2.04
CA LEU A 34 -9.50 15.78 -3.08
C LEU A 34 -10.15 15.62 -4.47
N MET A 35 -11.30 14.97 -4.59
CA MET A 35 -11.94 14.67 -5.88
C MET A 35 -12.30 15.92 -6.69
N ALA A 36 -12.57 17.04 -6.02
CA ALA A 36 -12.85 18.33 -6.67
C ALA A 36 -11.61 18.96 -7.33
N LEU A 37 -10.41 18.55 -6.92
CA LEU A 37 -9.16 19.03 -7.49
C LEU A 37 -8.74 18.13 -8.65
N PRO A 38 -8.44 18.69 -9.83
CA PRO A 38 -8.10 17.89 -10.99
C PRO A 38 -6.78 17.15 -10.74
N ASN A 39 -6.87 15.83 -10.62
CA ASN A 39 -5.73 14.91 -10.54
C ASN A 39 -4.73 15.12 -9.39
N ILE A 40 -5.17 15.81 -8.34
CA ILE A 40 -4.44 15.93 -7.07
C ILE A 40 -4.99 14.86 -6.13
N GLU A 41 -4.10 14.05 -5.53
CA GLU A 41 -4.51 12.95 -4.66
C GLU A 41 -3.51 12.72 -3.50
N VAL A 42 -3.96 11.96 -2.50
CA VAL A 42 -3.17 11.53 -1.32
C VAL A 42 -3.07 10.01 -1.18
N VAL A 43 -3.64 9.26 -2.12
CA VAL A 43 -3.53 7.80 -2.29
C VAL A 43 -2.06 7.37 -2.34
N THR A 44 -1.23 7.99 -3.17
CA THR A 44 0.21 7.66 -3.26
C THR A 44 0.90 7.82 -1.90
N LEU A 45 0.66 8.96 -1.23
CA LEU A 45 1.18 9.24 0.11
C LEU A 45 0.78 8.14 1.11
N PHE A 46 -0.50 7.81 1.18
CA PHE A 46 -1.02 6.85 2.15
C PHE A 46 -0.52 5.44 1.88
N ILE A 47 -0.45 4.99 0.64
CA ILE A 47 0.09 3.67 0.30
C ILE A 47 1.56 3.58 0.73
N ILE A 48 2.38 4.59 0.40
CA ILE A 48 3.80 4.60 0.81
C ILE A 48 3.90 4.59 2.34
N LEU A 49 3.15 5.44 3.04
CA LEU A 49 3.18 5.53 4.51
C LEU A 49 2.77 4.22 5.18
N PHE A 50 1.64 3.65 4.78
CA PHE A 50 1.11 2.45 5.42
C PHE A 50 2.01 1.25 5.15
N THR A 51 2.53 1.11 3.93
CA THR A 51 3.48 0.04 3.63
C THR A 51 4.82 0.23 4.32
N TYR A 52 5.34 1.46 4.39
CA TYR A 52 6.58 1.76 5.08
C TYR A 52 6.49 1.47 6.59
N VAL A 53 5.43 1.95 7.26
CA VAL A 53 5.29 1.81 8.72
C VAL A 53 4.81 0.42 9.13
N PHE A 54 3.83 -0.15 8.45
CA PHE A 54 3.15 -1.39 8.87
C PHE A 54 3.58 -2.62 8.05
N GLY A 55 4.40 -2.44 7.03
CA GLY A 55 4.94 -3.51 6.19
C GLY A 55 4.02 -3.89 5.02
N LEU A 56 4.56 -4.69 4.11
CA LEU A 56 3.92 -5.03 2.84
C LEU A 56 2.56 -5.71 3.02
N GLY A 57 2.43 -6.66 3.96
CA GLY A 57 1.19 -7.41 4.13
C GLY A 57 -0.01 -6.51 4.47
N ILE A 58 0.18 -5.49 5.30
CA ILE A 58 -0.90 -4.56 5.67
C ILE A 58 -1.13 -3.54 4.56
N GLY A 59 -0.07 -2.89 4.08
CA GLY A 59 -0.18 -1.84 3.08
C GLY A 59 -0.69 -2.34 1.72
N LEU A 60 -0.21 -3.49 1.23
CA LEU A 60 -0.70 -4.11 0.00
C LEU A 60 -2.16 -4.54 0.11
N SER A 61 -2.57 -5.15 1.22
CA SER A 61 -3.95 -5.55 1.43
C SER A 61 -4.91 -4.35 1.42
N ALA A 62 -4.55 -3.28 2.14
CA ALA A 62 -5.32 -2.04 2.13
C ALA A 62 -5.42 -1.42 0.73
N THR A 63 -4.32 -1.47 -0.03
CA THR A 63 -4.25 -0.99 -1.42
C THR A 63 -5.16 -1.77 -2.36
N LEU A 64 -5.17 -3.11 -2.24
CA LEU A 64 -6.03 -3.95 -3.06
C LEU A 64 -7.52 -3.72 -2.75
N ILE A 65 -7.87 -3.56 -1.47
CA ILE A 65 -9.24 -3.21 -1.08
C ILE A 65 -9.62 -1.85 -1.66
N PHE A 66 -8.73 -0.86 -1.62
CA PHE A 66 -8.95 0.42 -2.29
C PHE A 66 -9.26 0.23 -3.78
N CYS A 67 -8.45 -0.52 -4.53
CA CYS A 67 -8.71 -0.79 -5.95
C CYS A 67 -10.08 -1.43 -6.20
N VAL A 68 -10.44 -2.44 -5.39
CA VAL A 68 -11.73 -3.14 -5.50
C VAL A 68 -12.89 -2.18 -5.21
N VAL A 69 -12.82 -1.40 -4.14
CA VAL A 69 -13.90 -0.47 -3.75
C VAL A 69 -14.05 0.64 -4.79
N GLU A 70 -12.95 1.19 -5.31
CA GLU A 70 -12.99 2.18 -6.38
C GLU A 70 -13.72 1.66 -7.62
N MET A 71 -13.45 0.40 -8.01
CA MET A 71 -14.12 -0.26 -9.14
C MET A 71 -15.63 -0.41 -8.94
N PHE A 72 -16.11 -0.50 -7.69
CA PHE A 72 -17.54 -0.53 -7.38
C PHE A 72 -18.19 0.86 -7.32
N ILE A 73 -17.42 1.89 -7.02
CA ILE A 73 -17.91 3.27 -6.88
C ILE A 73 -18.03 3.96 -8.25
N PHE A 74 -17.02 3.78 -9.11
CA PHE A 74 -16.95 4.46 -10.40
C PHE A 74 -17.25 3.50 -11.55
N PRO A 75 -17.84 3.99 -12.67
CA PRO A 75 -18.02 3.17 -13.86
C PRO A 75 -16.71 2.53 -14.31
N MET A 76 -16.75 1.23 -14.56
CA MET A 76 -15.58 0.47 -14.97
C MET A 76 -15.08 0.93 -16.35
N GLY A 77 -13.75 1.02 -16.48
CA GLY A 77 -13.06 1.38 -17.72
C GLY A 77 -11.63 0.85 -17.71
N SER A 78 -10.83 1.24 -18.71
CA SER A 78 -9.41 0.87 -18.81
C SER A 78 -8.60 1.19 -17.55
N TRP A 79 -8.97 2.27 -16.85
CA TRP A 79 -8.35 2.72 -15.60
C TRP A 79 -8.32 1.64 -14.51
N VAL A 80 -9.27 0.70 -14.49
CA VAL A 80 -9.31 -0.41 -13.52
C VAL A 80 -8.06 -1.26 -13.66
N ILE A 81 -7.67 -1.60 -14.89
CA ILE A 81 -6.47 -2.39 -15.17
C ILE A 81 -5.24 -1.62 -14.69
N SER A 82 -5.15 -0.32 -15.01
CA SER A 82 -4.05 0.53 -14.55
C SER A 82 -3.97 0.61 -13.03
N TYR A 83 -5.10 0.65 -12.31
CA TYR A 83 -5.14 0.72 -10.85
C TYR A 83 -4.63 -0.58 -10.20
N PHE A 84 -5.05 -1.74 -10.70
CA PHE A 84 -4.59 -3.03 -10.20
C PHE A 84 -3.12 -3.34 -10.52
N ILE A 85 -2.51 -2.59 -11.45
CA ILE A 85 -1.06 -2.65 -11.70
C ILE A 85 -0.33 -1.60 -10.85
N HIS A 86 -0.75 -0.33 -10.95
CA HIS A 86 -0.03 0.81 -10.38
C HIS A 86 -0.01 0.80 -8.86
N TRP A 87 -1.18 0.72 -8.21
CA TRP A 87 -1.24 0.90 -6.76
C TRP A 87 -0.56 -0.25 -6.00
N PRO A 88 -0.75 -1.52 -6.37
CA PRO A 88 0.04 -2.61 -5.80
C PRO A 88 1.54 -2.44 -6.04
N LEU A 89 1.96 -1.96 -7.21
CA LEU A 89 3.36 -1.66 -7.51
C LEU A 89 3.91 -0.57 -6.59
N VAL A 90 3.16 0.51 -6.33
CA VAL A 90 3.55 1.56 -5.37
C VAL A 90 3.82 0.95 -3.99
N SER A 91 2.92 0.10 -3.50
CA SER A 91 3.08 -0.59 -2.22
C SER A 91 4.32 -1.49 -2.21
N ILE A 92 4.47 -2.36 -3.20
CA ILE A 92 5.62 -3.28 -3.33
C ILE A 92 6.93 -2.48 -3.36
N MET A 93 7.00 -1.45 -4.19
CA MET A 93 8.21 -0.63 -4.32
C MET A 93 8.49 0.17 -3.04
N ALA A 94 7.48 0.73 -2.37
CA ALA A 94 7.67 1.38 -1.07
C ALA A 94 8.27 0.42 -0.03
N PHE A 95 7.86 -0.86 -0.05
CA PHE A 95 8.46 -1.89 0.81
C PHE A 95 9.91 -2.20 0.44
N LEU A 96 10.21 -2.41 -0.85
CA LEU A 96 11.59 -2.68 -1.31
C LEU A 96 12.54 -1.54 -0.94
N PHE A 97 12.08 -0.30 -1.08
CA PHE A 97 12.87 0.90 -0.79
C PHE A 97 12.77 1.37 0.68
N SER A 98 12.05 0.65 1.54
CA SER A 98 11.83 1.03 2.95
C SER A 98 13.13 1.31 3.71
N LYS A 99 14.17 0.50 3.51
CA LYS A 99 15.50 0.70 4.12
C LYS A 99 16.15 2.01 3.68
N ILE A 100 15.96 2.42 2.42
CA ILE A 100 16.51 3.65 1.88
C ILE A 100 15.69 4.85 2.37
N ILE A 101 14.36 4.72 2.37
CA ILE A 101 13.44 5.69 2.99
C ILE A 101 13.83 5.95 4.45
N SER A 102 14.11 4.91 5.23
CA SER A 102 14.54 5.04 6.63
C SER A 102 15.82 5.86 6.81
N LYS A 103 16.75 5.79 5.86
CA LYS A 103 18.01 6.57 5.89
C LYS A 103 17.78 8.04 5.55
N ASN A 104 16.83 8.35 4.68
CA ASN A 104 16.49 9.72 4.31
C ASN A 104 14.98 9.90 4.13
N ARG A 105 14.28 10.09 5.24
CA ARG A 105 12.82 10.21 5.28
C ARG A 105 12.29 11.55 4.76
N ALA A 106 13.15 12.56 4.61
CA ALA A 106 12.74 13.90 4.20
C ALA A 106 12.71 14.05 2.68
N ILE A 107 13.68 13.47 1.97
CA ILE A 107 13.88 13.72 0.54
C ILE A 107 13.51 12.50 -0.31
N PHE A 108 13.93 11.30 0.12
CA PHE A 108 13.79 10.11 -0.72
C PHE A 108 12.32 9.76 -1.06
N PRO A 109 11.35 9.88 -0.13
CA PRO A 109 9.94 9.64 -0.45
C PRO A 109 9.38 10.58 -1.53
N ALA A 110 9.81 11.84 -1.58
CA ALA A 110 9.41 12.77 -2.64
C ALA A 110 9.98 12.36 -4.01
N ILE A 111 11.26 11.98 -4.06
CA ILE A 111 11.89 11.46 -5.29
C ILE A 111 11.18 10.18 -5.75
N PHE A 112 10.88 9.29 -4.81
CA PHE A 112 10.14 8.07 -5.08
C PHE A 112 8.75 8.36 -5.66
N ALA A 113 8.01 9.29 -5.05
CA ALA A 113 6.70 9.73 -5.53
C ALA A 113 6.78 10.36 -6.93
N PHE A 114 7.79 11.19 -7.20
CA PHE A 114 8.05 11.75 -8.53
C PHE A 114 8.21 10.65 -9.59
N VAL A 115 9.06 9.66 -9.33
CA VAL A 115 9.33 8.58 -10.28
C VAL A 115 8.10 7.70 -10.49
N ILE A 116 7.43 7.28 -9.42
CA ILE A 116 6.30 6.34 -9.53
C ILE A 116 5.11 6.98 -10.24
N THR A 117 4.87 8.28 -10.02
CA THR A 117 3.79 9.04 -10.68
C THR A 117 4.11 9.38 -12.13
N LEU A 118 5.39 9.55 -12.49
CA LEU A 118 5.81 9.62 -13.88
C LEU A 118 5.49 8.32 -14.62
N LEU A 119 5.78 7.16 -13.99
CA LEU A 119 5.44 5.85 -14.56
C LEU A 119 3.94 5.62 -14.70
N PHE A 120 3.12 6.25 -13.84
CA PHE A 120 1.66 6.17 -13.94
C PHE A 120 1.14 6.72 -15.28
N GLY A 121 1.67 7.86 -15.75
CA GLY A 121 1.24 8.46 -17.02
C GLY A 121 1.58 7.58 -18.23
N VAL A 122 2.76 6.95 -18.21
CA VAL A 122 3.16 5.97 -19.23
C VAL A 122 2.26 4.74 -19.20
N LEU A 123 2.02 4.17 -18.02
CA LEU A 123 1.20 2.98 -17.84
C LEU A 123 -0.25 3.21 -18.26
N THR A 124 -0.87 4.31 -17.84
CA THR A 124 -2.26 4.64 -18.19
C THR A 124 -2.41 4.85 -19.69
N SER A 125 -1.52 5.63 -20.32
CA SER A 125 -1.52 5.81 -21.78
C SER A 125 -1.33 4.50 -22.53
N PHE A 126 -0.48 3.61 -22.01
CA PHE A 126 -0.24 2.28 -22.60
C PHE A 126 -1.49 1.40 -22.51
N VAL A 127 -2.09 1.29 -21.32
CA VAL A 127 -3.30 0.49 -21.10
C VAL A 127 -4.46 1.03 -21.94
N ASP A 128 -4.68 2.34 -21.97
CA ASP A 128 -5.73 2.96 -22.78
C ASP A 128 -5.53 2.67 -24.27
N THR A 129 -4.28 2.71 -24.75
CA THR A 129 -3.96 2.34 -26.13
C THR A 129 -4.29 0.88 -26.41
N LEU A 130 -3.95 -0.05 -25.52
CA LEU A 130 -4.26 -1.47 -25.68
C LEU A 130 -5.76 -1.76 -25.67
N VAL A 131 -6.54 -1.03 -24.88
CA VAL A 131 -7.98 -1.27 -24.73
C VAL A 131 -8.78 -0.65 -25.87
N TYR A 132 -8.40 0.55 -26.34
CA TYR A 132 -9.22 1.34 -27.26
C TYR A 132 -8.69 1.42 -28.70
N THR A 133 -7.56 0.78 -29.00
CA THR A 133 -6.92 0.84 -30.34
C THR A 133 -6.68 -0.55 -30.93
N THR A 134 -6.50 -0.62 -32.25
CA THR A 134 -6.05 -1.81 -32.97
C THR A 134 -4.52 -1.89 -33.10
N PRO A 135 -3.93 -3.10 -33.22
CA PRO A 135 -2.47 -3.28 -33.21
C PRO A 135 -1.68 -2.47 -34.25
N ASP A 136 -2.25 -2.23 -35.41
CA ASP A 136 -1.65 -1.45 -36.51
C ASP A 136 -1.47 0.04 -36.17
N LEU A 137 -2.20 0.56 -35.18
CA LEU A 137 -2.15 1.96 -34.76
C LEU A 137 -1.45 2.19 -33.41
N TYR A 138 -0.98 1.15 -32.71
CA TYR A 138 -0.51 1.26 -31.32
C TYR A 138 0.51 2.35 -31.07
N LEU A 139 1.60 2.42 -31.85
CA LEU A 139 2.64 3.42 -31.61
C LEU A 139 2.14 4.86 -31.83
N LYS A 140 1.28 5.06 -32.83
CA LYS A 140 0.70 6.38 -33.14
C LYS A 140 -0.30 6.80 -32.07
N MET A 141 -1.19 5.90 -31.65
CA MET A 141 -2.19 6.20 -30.64
C MET A 141 -1.59 6.34 -29.25
N PHE A 142 -0.57 5.55 -28.90
CA PHE A 142 0.17 5.75 -27.66
C PHE A 142 0.75 7.16 -27.58
N GLY A 143 1.44 7.61 -28.62
CA GLY A 143 1.98 8.97 -28.68
C GLY A 143 0.90 10.04 -28.54
N ALA A 144 -0.22 9.89 -29.26
CA ALA A 144 -1.33 10.82 -29.21
C ALA A 144 -2.01 10.88 -27.82
N MET A 145 -2.28 9.72 -27.21
CA MET A 145 -2.87 9.62 -25.87
C MET A 145 -1.94 10.18 -24.80
N TYR A 146 -0.65 9.85 -24.88
CA TYR A 146 0.35 10.34 -23.94
C TYR A 146 0.47 11.88 -24.01
N VAL A 147 0.57 12.44 -25.22
CA VAL A 147 0.63 13.90 -25.41
C VAL A 147 -0.64 14.58 -24.89
N LYS A 148 -1.82 14.02 -25.19
CA LYS A 148 -3.10 14.53 -24.66
C LYS A 148 -3.14 14.51 -23.13
N GLY A 149 -2.52 13.53 -22.50
CA GLY A 149 -2.47 13.36 -21.05
C GLY A 149 -1.45 14.24 -20.32
N ILE A 150 -0.53 14.92 -21.01
CA ILE A 150 0.55 15.70 -20.38
C ILE A 150 0.07 16.66 -19.28
N PRO A 151 -0.98 17.49 -19.47
CA PRO A 151 -1.43 18.39 -18.41
C PRO A 151 -1.87 17.65 -17.15
N PHE A 152 -2.53 16.49 -17.33
CA PHE A 152 -2.95 15.62 -16.24
C PHE A 152 -1.73 15.01 -15.55
N PHE A 153 -0.77 14.46 -16.29
CA PHE A 153 0.44 13.85 -15.73
C PHE A 153 1.31 14.86 -14.98
N LEU A 154 1.51 16.06 -15.52
CA LEU A 154 2.27 17.11 -14.86
C LEU A 154 1.63 17.52 -13.53
N THR A 155 0.31 17.68 -13.51
CA THR A 155 -0.43 17.99 -12.28
C THR A 155 -0.19 16.89 -11.25
N HIS A 156 -0.34 15.62 -11.65
CA HIS A 156 -0.13 14.47 -10.77
C HIS A 156 1.27 14.40 -10.19
N ILE A 157 2.29 14.54 -11.04
CA ILE A 157 3.71 14.44 -10.68
C ILE A 157 4.06 15.54 -9.69
N VAL A 158 3.71 16.79 -10.00
CA VAL A 158 4.02 17.94 -9.16
C VAL A 158 3.28 17.83 -7.83
N SER A 159 1.97 17.57 -7.86
CA SER A 159 1.17 17.51 -6.64
C SER A 159 1.65 16.39 -5.72
N ASN A 160 1.90 15.18 -6.23
CA ASN A 160 2.35 14.06 -5.41
C ASN A 160 3.76 14.27 -4.87
N THR A 161 4.67 14.83 -5.66
CA THR A 161 6.03 15.14 -5.18
C THR A 161 5.97 16.10 -4.00
N LEU A 162 5.12 17.14 -4.07
CA LEU A 162 4.94 18.11 -2.99
C LEU A 162 4.22 17.50 -1.78
N VAL A 163 3.07 16.85 -2.00
CA VAL A 163 2.27 16.23 -0.93
C VAL A 163 3.10 15.19 -0.16
N VAL A 164 3.80 14.31 -0.87
CA VAL A 164 4.67 13.33 -0.23
C VAL A 164 5.87 14.00 0.44
N GLY A 165 6.52 14.96 -0.21
CA GLY A 165 7.67 15.67 0.37
C GLY A 165 7.36 16.39 1.68
N PHE A 166 6.21 17.06 1.78
CA PHE A 166 5.83 17.78 2.99
C PHE A 166 5.21 16.89 4.07
N ALA A 167 4.36 15.94 3.69
CA ALA A 167 3.54 15.21 4.65
C ALA A 167 4.17 13.89 5.12
N PHE A 168 5.06 13.27 4.34
CA PHE A 168 5.57 11.93 4.67
C PHE A 168 6.33 11.90 6.00
N LEU A 169 7.25 12.85 6.23
CA LEU A 169 8.06 12.87 7.44
C LEU A 169 7.24 13.05 8.74
N PRO A 170 6.36 14.07 8.87
CA PRO A 170 5.56 14.22 10.08
C PRO A 170 4.58 13.04 10.28
N LEU A 171 3.93 12.56 9.22
CA LEU A 171 2.96 11.47 9.31
C LEU A 171 3.62 10.12 9.62
N SER A 172 4.79 9.82 9.05
CA SER A 172 5.51 8.59 9.37
C SER A 172 5.91 8.52 10.84
N LYS A 173 6.41 9.63 11.41
CA LYS A 173 6.72 9.72 12.85
C LYS A 173 5.47 9.53 13.73
N MET A 174 4.35 10.11 13.34
CA MET A 174 3.08 9.95 14.06
C MET A 174 2.61 8.49 14.01
N LEU A 175 2.61 7.88 12.83
CA LEU A 175 2.17 6.50 12.63
C LEU A 175 3.09 5.49 13.32
N GLU A 176 4.41 5.71 13.34
CA GLU A 176 5.36 4.87 14.08
C GLU A 176 5.04 4.87 15.59
N LYS A 177 4.77 6.04 16.19
CA LYS A 177 4.33 6.14 17.60
C LYS A 177 3.01 5.42 17.85
N LEU A 178 2.04 5.54 16.94
CA LEU A 178 0.76 4.83 17.06
C LEU A 178 0.97 3.31 16.93
N LYS A 179 1.84 2.87 16.01
CA LYS A 179 2.15 1.45 15.83
C LYS A 179 2.70 0.83 17.11
N GLU A 180 3.61 1.50 17.81
CA GLU A 180 4.15 1.03 19.09
C GLU A 180 3.05 0.82 20.14
N HIS A 181 2.01 1.65 20.14
CA HIS A 181 0.89 1.54 21.07
C HIS A 181 -0.10 0.41 20.70
N PHE A 182 -0.45 0.28 19.41
CA PHE A 182 -1.49 -0.66 18.96
C PHE A 182 -0.96 -2.07 18.65
N LEU A 183 0.28 -2.15 18.16
CA LEU A 183 1.01 -3.35 17.81
C LEU A 183 2.37 -3.38 18.53
N PRO A 184 2.38 -3.50 19.88
CA PRO A 184 3.64 -3.62 20.62
C PRO A 184 4.43 -4.81 20.06
N GLN A 185 5.68 -4.53 19.66
CA GLN A 185 6.60 -5.57 19.20
C GLN A 185 6.83 -6.52 20.38
N LYS A 186 6.50 -7.79 20.19
CA LYS A 186 6.84 -8.83 21.17
C LYS A 186 8.35 -9.03 21.10
N ASN A 187 9.06 -8.82 22.20
CA ASN A 187 10.52 -8.89 22.21
C ASN A 187 10.98 -10.29 21.76
N ASP A 188 12.15 -10.40 21.12
CA ASP A 188 12.68 -11.68 20.61
C ASP A 188 12.70 -12.78 21.69
N THR A 189 12.92 -12.38 22.94
CA THR A 189 12.87 -13.24 24.13
C THR A 189 11.47 -13.79 24.38
N GLU A 190 10.43 -12.95 24.32
CA GLU A 190 9.04 -13.37 24.54
C GLU A 190 8.52 -14.24 23.39
N THR A 191 8.95 -13.96 22.15
CA THR A 191 8.62 -14.77 20.98
C THR A 191 9.29 -16.15 21.05
N LYS A 192 10.57 -16.20 21.47
CA LYS A 192 11.26 -17.48 21.73
C LYS A 192 10.61 -18.27 22.85
N ILE A 193 10.21 -17.62 23.94
CA ILE A 193 9.55 -18.29 25.07
C ILE A 193 8.20 -18.87 24.64
N ASP A 194 7.40 -18.13 23.87
CA ASP A 194 6.11 -18.63 23.36
C ASP A 194 6.29 -19.81 22.40
N ASN A 195 7.27 -19.74 21.49
CA ASN A 195 7.56 -20.83 20.58
C ASN A 195 8.03 -22.09 21.35
N LEU A 196 8.92 -21.93 22.33
CA LEU A 196 9.38 -23.03 23.18
C LEU A 196 8.24 -23.66 24.00
N LYS A 197 7.32 -22.85 24.51
CA LYS A 197 6.11 -23.34 25.21
C LYS A 197 5.21 -24.12 24.27
N THR A 198 4.95 -23.58 23.08
CA THR A 198 4.12 -24.24 22.06
C THR A 198 4.73 -25.58 21.62
N ASP A 199 6.04 -25.65 21.44
CA ASP A 199 6.76 -26.86 21.05
C ASP A 199 6.77 -27.91 22.17
N ALA A 200 6.95 -27.48 23.42
CA ALA A 200 6.90 -28.36 24.59
C ALA A 200 5.50 -28.97 24.77
N GLU A 201 4.44 -28.17 24.66
CA GLU A 201 3.06 -28.63 24.73
C GLU A 201 2.71 -29.61 23.61
N THR A 202 3.20 -29.37 22.39
CA THR A 202 2.99 -30.27 21.24
C THR A 202 3.64 -31.63 21.48
N LYS A 203 4.87 -31.64 22.01
CA LYS A 203 5.58 -32.89 22.35
C LYS A 203 4.89 -33.67 23.47
N ILE A 204 4.38 -32.98 24.50
CA ILE A 204 3.67 -33.62 25.61
C ILE A 204 2.35 -34.23 25.15
N ASN A 205 1.58 -33.51 24.31
CA ASN A 205 0.33 -34.02 23.77
C ASN A 205 0.54 -35.25 22.87
N ASN A 206 1.54 -35.22 21.98
CA ASN A 206 1.83 -36.35 21.10
C ASN A 206 2.22 -37.60 21.89
N LYS A 207 2.92 -37.45 23.01
CA LYS A 207 3.28 -38.57 23.90
C LYS A 207 2.06 -39.18 24.60
N LYS A 208 1.10 -38.35 25.03
CA LYS A 208 -0.16 -38.82 25.66
C LYS A 208 -1.13 -39.51 24.71
N THR A 209 -1.09 -39.20 23.41
CA THR A 209 -1.93 -39.87 22.39
C THR A 209 -1.30 -41.16 21.84
N ALA A 210 -0.05 -41.44 22.19
CA ALA A 210 0.68 -42.64 21.77
C ALA A 210 0.70 -43.74 22.85
N GLU A 211 0.14 -43.47 24.03
CA GLU A 211 -0.16 -44.42 25.12
C GLU A 211 -1.66 -44.76 25.10
#